data_AF-E9I4Q7-F1
#
_entry.id   AF-E9I4Q7-F1
#
_cell.length_a   1.000
_cell.length_b   1.000
_cell.length_c   1.000
_cell.angle_alpha   90.00
_cell.angle_beta   90.00
_cell.angle_gamma   90.00
#
_symmetry.space_group_name_H-M   'P 1'
#
loop_
_entity.id
_entity.type
_entity.pdbx_description
1 polymer ?
#
loop_
_entity_poly.entity_id
_entity_poly.type
_entity_poly.pdbx_seq_one_letter_code
_entity_poly.pdbx_strand_id
1 'polypeptide(L)'
;MLHALSTQNIESAVRQDFLHGLRGAPRLSQEDIEILKTFHRLTTSTKRPKNLLEFVMNAPIEENLKASEHFKFLMEGERKSVPGTNITYYDGKAIISRILRSGYFSQLRLNNAKVKHENIPISPSQLTPSSQTTPKRIDYQDVDVDSLLARKILYEKLVTYFTHCPDVTKKFPFPV
;
A
#
# COMPACT_ATOMS: atom_id res chain seq x y z
N MET A 1 -2.25 5.24 5.42
CA MET A 1 -3.41 5.73 6.18
C MET A 1 -3.82 4.74 7.25
N LEU A 2 -4.45 3.61 6.90
CA LEU A 2 -4.94 2.61 7.88
C LEU A 2 -3.85 2.19 8.88
N HIS A 3 -2.67 1.81 8.38
CA HIS A 3 -1.50 1.51 9.22
C HIS A 3 -1.21 2.58 10.28
N ALA A 4 -1.23 3.87 9.91
CA ALA A 4 -0.90 4.97 10.82
C ALA A 4 -1.94 5.19 11.94
N LEU A 5 -3.17 4.74 11.72
CA LEU A 5 -4.28 4.85 12.69
C LEU A 5 -4.46 3.56 13.49
N SER A 6 -4.11 2.41 12.91
CA SER A 6 -4.23 1.09 13.53
C SER A 6 -3.03 0.73 14.42
N THR A 7 -1.88 1.39 14.26
CA THR A 7 -0.70 1.14 15.10
C THR A 7 -1.02 1.33 16.58
N GLN A 8 -0.55 0.40 17.41
CA GLN A 8 -0.80 0.40 18.85
C GLN A 8 -0.23 1.62 19.57
N ASN A 9 0.75 2.31 18.97
CA ASN A 9 1.32 3.54 19.54
C ASN A 9 0.25 4.65 19.59
N ILE A 10 -0.33 4.84 20.79
CA ILE A 10 -1.33 5.87 21.09
C ILE A 10 -0.71 7.27 20.99
N GLU A 11 0.58 7.40 21.24
CA GLU A 11 1.32 8.68 21.19
C GLU A 11 1.69 9.10 19.76
N SER A 12 1.35 8.30 18.75
CA SER A 12 1.46 8.72 17.35
C SER A 12 0.74 10.06 17.17
N ALA A 13 1.46 11.10 16.75
CA ALA A 13 0.92 12.44 16.55
C ALA A 13 -0.32 12.44 15.64
N VAL A 14 -0.32 11.55 14.64
CA VAL A 14 -1.48 11.32 13.77
C VAL A 14 -2.65 10.77 14.57
N ARG A 15 -2.43 9.75 15.40
CA ARG A 15 -3.50 9.15 16.21
C ARG A 15 -4.10 10.15 17.19
N GLN A 16 -3.27 10.99 17.80
CA GLN A 16 -3.71 12.07 18.68
C GLN A 16 -4.59 13.10 17.96
N ASP A 17 -4.25 13.43 16.71
CA ASP A 17 -5.07 14.34 15.90
C ASP A 17 -6.47 13.80 15.67
N PHE A 18 -6.60 12.52 15.34
CA PHE A 18 -7.92 11.92 15.12
C PHE A 18 -8.69 11.70 16.42
N LEU A 19 -8.04 11.45 17.56
CA LEU A 19 -8.73 11.33 18.85
C LEU A 19 -9.32 12.67 19.32
N HIS A 20 -8.61 13.76 19.06
CA HIS A 20 -8.97 15.11 19.53
C HIS A 20 -9.61 15.99 18.44
N GLY A 21 -9.59 15.58 17.18
CA GLY A 21 -10.11 16.35 16.05
C GLY A 21 -9.22 17.55 15.66
N LEU A 22 -7.90 17.39 15.72
CA LEU A 22 -6.93 18.47 15.50
C LEU A 22 -6.42 18.49 14.05
N ARG A 23 -5.89 19.64 13.62
CA ARG A 23 -5.18 19.80 12.33
C ARG A 23 -5.97 19.30 11.11
N GLY A 24 -7.30 19.47 11.12
CA GLY A 24 -8.18 19.04 10.04
C GLY A 24 -8.52 17.53 10.05
N ALA A 25 -8.13 16.80 11.10
CA ALA A 25 -8.57 15.43 11.31
C ALA A 25 -10.02 15.42 11.85
N PRO A 26 -10.93 14.61 11.29
CA PRO A 26 -12.23 14.35 11.90
C PRO A 26 -12.04 13.60 13.21
N ARG A 27 -12.79 13.97 14.24
CA ARG A 27 -12.77 13.26 15.51
C ARG A 27 -13.28 11.83 15.34
N LEU A 28 -12.48 10.86 15.78
CA LEU A 28 -12.80 9.43 15.80
C LEU A 28 -13.03 8.97 17.24
N SER A 29 -14.07 8.18 17.47
CA SER A 29 -14.28 7.52 18.76
C SER A 29 -13.28 6.38 18.96
N GLN A 30 -13.18 5.84 20.18
CA GLN A 30 -12.36 4.66 20.41
C GLN A 30 -12.86 3.43 19.63
N GLU A 31 -14.18 3.32 19.45
CA GLU A 31 -14.82 2.29 18.63
C GLU A 31 -14.43 2.44 17.16
N ASP A 32 -14.43 3.65 16.61
CA ASP A 32 -13.98 3.92 15.23
C ASP A 32 -12.54 3.44 15.02
N ILE A 33 -11.67 3.63 16.01
CA ILE A 33 -10.28 3.17 15.97
C ILE A 33 -10.19 1.63 15.99
N GLU A 34 -11.02 0.94 16.78
CA GLU A 34 -11.06 -0.54 16.79
C GLU A 34 -11.59 -1.11 15.46
N ILE A 35 -12.56 -0.44 14.84
CA ILE A 35 -13.02 -0.77 13.49
C ILE A 35 -11.86 -0.66 12.48
N LEU A 36 -11.13 0.45 12.51
CA LEU A 36 -9.98 0.66 11.63
C LEU A 36 -8.86 -0.36 11.86
N LYS A 37 -8.59 -0.74 13.10
CA LYS A 37 -7.63 -1.81 13.45
C LYS A 37 -8.05 -3.15 12.88
N THR A 38 -9.34 -3.48 13.02
CA THR A 38 -9.91 -4.72 12.50
C THR A 38 -9.74 -4.79 10.99
N PHE A 39 -10.13 -3.75 10.26
CA PHE A 39 -9.96 -3.71 8.81
C PHE A 39 -8.51 -3.64 8.36
N HIS A 40 -7.62 -2.96 9.09
CA HIS A 40 -6.19 -3.00 8.79
C HIS A 40 -5.64 -4.43 8.84
N ARG A 41 -5.99 -5.20 9.87
CA ARG A 41 -5.58 -6.61 9.99
C ARG A 41 -6.16 -7.48 8.88
N LEU A 42 -7.44 -7.30 8.54
CA LEU A 42 -8.12 -8.15 7.55
C LEU A 42 -7.67 -7.86 6.11
N THR A 43 -7.32 -6.61 5.81
CA THR A 43 -6.91 -6.19 4.46
C THR A 43 -5.41 -6.21 4.26
N THR A 44 -4.63 -6.45 5.32
CA THR A 44 -3.17 -6.56 5.24
C THR A 44 -2.76 -7.99 5.51
N SER A 45 -2.15 -8.63 4.50
CA SER A 45 -1.54 -9.94 4.68
C SER A 45 -0.44 -9.89 5.74
N THR A 46 -0.44 -10.87 6.66
CA THR A 46 0.48 -10.91 7.80
C THR A 46 1.92 -11.14 7.38
N LYS A 47 2.14 -11.71 6.19
CA LYS A 47 3.45 -11.95 5.60
C LYS A 47 3.61 -11.14 4.34
N ARG A 48 4.01 -9.88 4.48
CA ARG A 48 4.49 -9.10 3.33
C ARG A 48 5.80 -9.74 2.85
N PRO A 49 5.86 -10.28 1.62
CA PRO A 49 7.09 -10.86 1.12
C PRO A 49 8.14 -9.76 0.99
N LYS A 50 9.34 -10.05 1.49
CA LYS A 50 10.47 -9.10 1.49
C LYS A 50 11.11 -9.02 0.11
N ASN A 51 10.95 -10.04 -0.72
CA ASN A 51 11.48 -10.11 -2.08
C ASN A 51 10.55 -10.92 -3.00
N LEU A 52 10.82 -10.85 -4.32
CA LEU A 52 10.03 -11.51 -5.35
C LEU A 52 10.05 -13.04 -5.20
N LEU A 53 11.17 -13.62 -4.76
CA LEU A 53 11.30 -15.06 -4.57
C LEU A 53 10.38 -15.56 -3.44
N GLU A 54 10.32 -14.85 -2.32
CA GLU A 54 9.41 -15.12 -1.20
C GLU A 54 7.96 -14.92 -1.61
N PHE A 55 7.66 -13.94 -2.46
CA PHE A 55 6.31 -13.78 -3.02
C PHE A 55 5.92 -14.97 -3.90
N VAL A 56 6.83 -15.52 -4.69
CA VAL A 56 6.52 -16.59 -5.66
C VAL A 56 6.51 -17.98 -5.03
N MET A 57 7.30 -18.17 -3.97
CA MET A 57 7.50 -19.46 -3.30
C MET A 57 6.71 -19.59 -2.01
N ASN A 58 6.51 -18.50 -1.27
CA ASN A 58 5.91 -18.49 0.07
C ASN A 58 4.70 -17.55 0.18
N ALA A 59 4.16 -16.99 -0.91
CA ALA A 59 2.94 -16.21 -0.80
C ALA A 59 1.84 -17.10 -0.21
N PRO A 60 1.26 -16.73 0.94
CA PRO A 60 0.06 -17.41 1.42
C PRO A 60 -1.08 -16.96 0.51
N ILE A 61 -1.22 -17.66 -0.63
CA ILE A 61 -2.18 -17.34 -1.69
C ILE A 61 -3.58 -17.20 -1.08
N GLU A 62 -3.96 -18.12 -0.18
CA GLU A 62 -5.23 -18.09 0.52
C GLU A 62 -5.40 -16.87 1.44
N GLU A 63 -4.38 -16.47 2.20
CA GLU A 63 -4.47 -15.28 3.07
C GLU A 63 -4.56 -14.00 2.23
N ASN A 64 -3.83 -13.93 1.12
CA ASN A 64 -3.88 -12.80 0.20
C ASN A 64 -5.24 -12.72 -0.51
N LEU A 65 -5.80 -13.86 -0.92
CA LEU A 65 -7.14 -13.94 -1.51
C LEU A 65 -8.20 -13.49 -0.50
N LYS A 66 -8.16 -13.99 0.74
CA LYS A 66 -9.04 -13.55 1.83
C LYS A 66 -8.92 -12.06 2.11
N ALA A 67 -7.70 -11.52 2.16
CA ALA A 67 -7.48 -10.10 2.37
C ALA A 67 -8.03 -9.25 1.20
N SER A 68 -7.88 -9.74 -0.03
CA SER A 68 -8.46 -9.12 -1.23
C SER A 68 -10.00 -9.14 -1.19
N GLU A 69 -10.62 -10.23 -0.76
CA GLU A 69 -12.07 -10.31 -0.59
C GLU A 69 -12.58 -9.33 0.47
N HIS A 70 -11.93 -9.29 1.64
CA HIS A 70 -12.26 -8.31 2.68
C HIS A 70 -12.13 -6.88 2.17
N PHE A 71 -11.10 -6.59 1.38
CA PHE A 71 -10.91 -5.29 0.76
C PHE A 71 -12.03 -4.97 -0.24
N LYS A 72 -12.44 -5.93 -1.07
CA LYS A 72 -13.58 -5.79 -2.00
C LYS A 72 -14.86 -5.43 -1.24
N PHE A 73 -15.24 -6.23 -0.25
CA PHE A 73 -16.46 -6.00 0.54
C PHE A 73 -16.44 -4.66 1.26
N LEU A 74 -15.27 -4.24 1.75
CA LEU A 74 -15.06 -2.92 2.35
C LEU A 74 -15.26 -1.80 1.33
N MET A 75 -14.73 -1.94 0.11
CA MET A 75 -14.88 -0.95 -0.95
C MET A 75 -16.32 -0.83 -1.45
N GLU A 76 -17.03 -1.95 -1.54
CA GLU A 76 -18.46 -1.97 -1.88
C GLU A 76 -19.31 -1.41 -0.73
N GLY A 77 -18.88 -1.60 0.52
CA GLY A 77 -19.60 -1.15 1.72
C GLY A 77 -20.76 -2.07 2.04
N GLU A 78 -20.54 -3.38 1.92
CA GLU A 78 -21.58 -4.36 2.19
C GLU A 78 -22.12 -4.25 3.62
N ARG A 79 -23.43 -4.51 3.78
CA ARG A 79 -24.09 -4.47 5.09
C ARG A 79 -23.87 -5.73 5.94
N LYS A 80 -23.13 -6.71 5.42
CA LYS A 80 -22.80 -7.92 6.19
C LYS A 80 -21.74 -7.62 7.26
N SER A 81 -21.78 -8.38 8.33
CA SER A 81 -20.77 -8.31 9.40
C SER A 81 -19.51 -9.06 9.01
N VAL A 82 -18.37 -8.58 9.50
CA VAL A 82 -17.10 -9.29 9.44
C VAL A 82 -17.19 -10.52 10.35
N PRO A 83 -16.79 -11.73 9.88
CA PRO A 83 -16.85 -12.95 10.69
C PRO A 83 -16.16 -12.81 12.05
N GLY A 84 -16.86 -13.19 13.12
CA GLY A 84 -16.35 -13.12 14.49
C GLY A 84 -16.38 -11.74 15.14
N THR A 85 -17.03 -10.74 14.52
CA THR A 85 -17.20 -9.39 15.09
C THR A 85 -18.61 -8.85 14.81
N ASN A 86 -19.03 -7.83 15.55
CA ASN A 86 -20.28 -7.10 15.28
C ASN A 86 -20.08 -5.91 14.31
N ILE A 87 -18.93 -5.82 13.64
CA ILE A 87 -18.56 -4.70 12.77
C ILE A 87 -18.99 -4.99 11.34
N THR A 88 -19.66 -4.06 10.67
CA THR A 88 -20.03 -4.21 9.25
C THR A 88 -19.00 -3.58 8.32
N TYR A 89 -18.94 -4.06 7.07
CA TYR A 89 -18.11 -3.42 6.03
C TYR A 89 -18.59 -2.01 5.71
N TYR A 90 -19.89 -1.75 5.83
CA TYR A 90 -20.48 -0.43 5.70
C TYR A 90 -19.90 0.56 6.73
N ASP A 91 -19.80 0.18 8.00
CA ASP A 91 -19.24 1.04 9.07
C ASP A 91 -17.78 1.37 8.78
N GLY A 92 -16.99 0.36 8.41
CA GLY A 92 -15.60 0.53 7.99
C GLY A 92 -15.46 1.52 6.83
N LYS A 93 -16.28 1.35 5.79
CA LYS A 93 -16.29 2.24 4.62
C LYS A 93 -16.69 3.66 4.99
N ALA A 94 -17.69 3.85 5.84
CA ALA A 94 -18.17 5.15 6.26
C ALA A 94 -17.06 5.94 7.01
N ILE A 95 -16.37 5.29 7.95
CA ILE A 95 -15.26 5.88 8.70
C ILE A 95 -14.10 6.23 7.76
N ILE A 96 -13.68 5.29 6.91
CA ILE A 96 -12.59 5.50 5.94
C ILE A 96 -12.93 6.66 5.00
N SER A 97 -14.16 6.70 4.49
CA SER A 97 -14.62 7.76 3.59
C SER A 97 -14.66 9.12 4.28
N ARG A 98 -15.00 9.18 5.59
CA ARG A 98 -14.93 10.41 6.39
C ARG A 98 -13.49 10.90 6.51
N ILE A 99 -12.54 10.01 6.78
CA ILE A 99 -11.11 10.33 6.88
C ILE A 99 -10.56 10.82 5.53
N LEU A 100 -10.88 10.13 4.44
CA LEU A 100 -10.40 10.52 3.10
C LEU A 100 -10.94 11.88 2.68
N ARG A 101 -12.23 12.15 2.93
CA ARG A 101 -12.86 13.45 2.61
C ARG A 101 -12.31 14.62 3.42
N SER A 102 -11.73 14.39 4.59
CA SER A 102 -11.15 15.49 5.37
C SER A 102 -9.87 16.05 4.75
N GLY A 103 -9.23 15.32 3.84
CA GLY A 103 -7.98 15.74 3.21
C GLY A 103 -6.76 15.77 4.14
N TYR A 104 -6.89 15.31 5.40
CA TYR A 104 -5.83 15.34 6.41
C TYR A 104 -4.52 14.71 5.89
N PHE A 105 -4.59 13.51 5.32
CA PHE A 105 -3.40 12.82 4.80
C PHE A 105 -2.84 13.44 3.52
N SER A 106 -3.63 14.22 2.78
CA SER A 106 -3.13 14.99 1.64
C SER A 106 -2.34 16.21 2.13
N GLN A 107 -2.87 16.95 3.11
CA GLN A 107 -2.17 18.07 3.73
C GLN A 107 -0.88 17.63 4.45
N LEU A 108 -0.92 16.53 5.19
CA LEU A 108 0.25 15.97 5.86
C LEU A 108 1.37 15.63 4.86
N ARG A 109 1.03 15.04 3.72
CA ARG A 109 2.01 14.75 2.65
C ARG A 109 2.62 16.02 2.06
N LEU A 110 1.79 17.05 1.80
CA LEU A 110 2.27 18.33 1.27
C LEU A 110 3.20 19.06 2.25
N ASN A 111 2.86 19.07 3.54
CA ASN A 111 3.69 19.68 4.57
C ASN A 111 5.04 18.96 4.68
N ASN A 112 5.02 17.62 4.69
CA ASN A 112 6.25 16.83 4.70
C ASN A 112 7.11 17.03 3.44
N ALA A 113 6.49 17.29 2.28
CA ALA A 113 7.22 17.62 1.07
C ALA A 113 7.88 19.01 1.15
N LYS A 114 7.17 20.02 1.66
CA LYS A 114 7.72 21.38 1.86
C LYS A 114 8.93 21.39 2.80
N VAL A 115 8.85 20.67 3.93
CA VAL A 115 9.96 20.55 4.89
C VAL A 115 11.21 19.91 4.25
N LYS A 116 11.05 18.98 3.29
CA LYS A 116 12.19 18.40 2.58
C LYS A 116 12.88 19.36 1.62
N HIS A 117 12.16 20.35 1.08
CA HIS A 117 12.73 21.34 0.16
C HIS A 117 13.37 22.53 0.89
N GLU A 118 12.96 22.83 2.12
CA GLU A 118 13.51 23.94 2.92
C GLU A 118 14.86 23.59 3.57
N ASN A 119 15.21 22.30 3.68
CA ASN A 119 16.47 21.83 4.26
C ASN A 119 17.60 21.58 3.24
N ILE A 120 17.52 22.12 2.02
CA ILE A 120 18.70 22.21 1.14
C ILE A 120 19.40 23.52 1.51
N PRO A 121 20.61 23.51 2.13
CA PRO A 121 21.38 24.73 2.28
C PRO A 121 21.76 25.17 0.87
N ILE A 122 21.12 26.24 0.39
CA ILE A 122 21.56 26.92 -0.82
C ILE A 122 22.85 27.63 -0.43
N SER A 123 23.99 26.99 -0.66
CA SER A 123 25.28 27.69 -0.67
C SER A 123 25.45 28.31 -2.06
N PRO A 124 25.44 29.64 -2.19
CA PRO A 124 25.57 30.29 -3.49
C PRO A 124 27.05 30.35 -3.86
N SER A 125 27.61 29.27 -4.40
CA SER A 125 28.87 29.30 -5.15
C SER A 125 29.09 27.99 -5.91
N GLN A 126 28.61 27.94 -7.15
CA GLN A 126 29.41 27.62 -8.34
C GLN A 126 28.48 27.23 -9.51
N LEU A 127 28.48 28.10 -10.52
CA LEU A 127 27.88 27.92 -11.83
C LEU A 127 28.81 27.09 -12.73
N THR A 128 28.20 26.28 -13.61
CA THR A 128 28.70 25.64 -14.87
C THR A 128 29.39 24.25 -14.76
N PRO A 129 29.46 23.45 -15.87
CA PRO A 129 28.37 22.61 -16.38
C PRO A 129 28.77 21.14 -16.68
N SER A 130 27.76 20.28 -16.79
CA SER A 130 27.73 18.96 -17.47
C SER A 130 28.88 17.96 -17.30
N SER A 131 28.55 16.77 -16.77
CA SER A 131 29.20 15.52 -17.20
C SER A 131 28.15 14.41 -17.22
N GLN A 132 27.82 13.97 -18.43
CA GLN A 132 27.03 12.77 -18.71
C GLN A 132 27.79 11.54 -18.21
N THR A 133 27.16 10.74 -17.35
CA THR A 133 27.63 9.38 -17.10
C THR A 133 26.79 8.43 -17.95
N THR A 134 27.40 7.92 -19.01
CA THR A 134 26.87 6.86 -19.88
C THR A 134 26.49 5.61 -19.08
N PRO A 135 25.38 4.92 -19.40
CA PRO A 135 25.06 3.63 -18.79
C PRO A 135 26.03 2.55 -19.31
N LYS A 136 26.67 1.83 -18.38
CA LYS A 136 27.50 0.66 -18.69
C LYS A 136 26.63 -0.44 -19.33
N ARG A 137 27.02 -0.84 -20.54
CA ARG A 137 26.49 -2.00 -21.28
C ARG A 137 26.80 -3.28 -20.48
N ILE A 138 25.78 -4.05 -20.15
CA ILE A 138 25.92 -5.38 -19.55
C ILE A 138 26.11 -6.38 -20.71
N ASP A 139 27.25 -7.06 -20.74
CA ASP A 139 27.50 -8.15 -21.68
C ASP A 139 26.68 -9.40 -21.30
N TYR A 140 25.93 -9.93 -22.26
CA TYR A 140 25.02 -11.08 -22.13
C TYR A 140 25.74 -12.42 -22.41
N GLN A 141 26.82 -12.74 -21.70
CA GLN A 141 27.51 -14.02 -21.94
C GLN A 141 27.71 -14.96 -20.74
N ASP A 142 27.18 -14.66 -19.56
CA ASP A 142 27.03 -15.66 -18.50
C ASP A 142 25.58 -15.68 -17.99
N VAL A 143 24.70 -16.35 -18.74
CA VAL A 143 23.33 -16.62 -18.27
C VAL A 143 23.28 -18.05 -17.78
N ASP A 144 23.40 -18.19 -16.46
CA ASP A 144 23.23 -19.42 -15.72
C ASP A 144 21.88 -20.11 -16.08
N VAL A 145 21.94 -21.41 -16.39
CA VAL A 145 20.80 -22.22 -16.86
C VAL A 145 19.70 -22.28 -15.80
N ASP A 146 20.07 -22.19 -14.52
CA ASP A 146 19.14 -22.13 -13.38
C ASP A 146 18.34 -20.81 -13.35
N SER A 147 18.91 -19.72 -13.88
CA SER A 147 18.21 -18.43 -14.01
C SER A 147 17.11 -18.47 -15.08
N LEU A 148 17.34 -19.22 -16.17
CA LEU A 148 16.33 -19.42 -17.22
C LEU A 148 15.15 -20.25 -16.71
N LEU A 149 15.42 -21.30 -15.93
CA LEU A 149 14.37 -22.13 -15.33
C LEU A 149 13.55 -21.34 -14.31
N ALA A 150 14.21 -20.58 -13.43
CA ALA A 150 13.55 -19.69 -12.49
C ALA A 150 12.68 -18.64 -13.22
N ARG A 151 13.16 -18.08 -14.32
CA ARG A 151 12.42 -17.12 -15.14
C ARG A 151 11.24 -17.77 -15.87
N LYS A 152 11.38 -19.01 -16.35
CA LYS A 152 10.28 -19.78 -16.98
C LYS A 152 9.19 -20.12 -15.97
N ILE A 153 9.56 -20.58 -14.77
CA ILE A 153 8.61 -20.87 -13.68
C ILE A 153 7.91 -19.58 -13.22
N LEU A 154 8.64 -18.48 -13.11
CA LEU A 154 8.08 -17.18 -12.78
C LEU A 154 7.06 -16.73 -13.84
N TYR A 155 7.40 -16.89 -15.12
CA TYR A 155 6.52 -16.52 -16.22
C TYR A 155 5.24 -17.37 -16.24
N GLU A 156 5.36 -18.70 -16.10
CA GLU A 156 4.18 -19.58 -16.06
C GLU A 156 3.28 -19.30 -14.85
N LYS A 157 3.86 -19.00 -13.68
CA LYS A 157 3.08 -18.61 -12.49
C LYS A 157 2.40 -17.25 -12.67
N LEU A 158 3.05 -16.28 -13.30
CA LEU A 158 2.45 -14.97 -13.60
C LEU A 158 1.33 -15.10 -14.64
N VAL A 159 1.52 -15.89 -15.70
CA VAL A 159 0.48 -16.17 -16.71
C VAL A 159 -0.72 -16.84 -16.05
N THR A 160 -0.50 -17.77 -15.13
CA THR A 160 -1.57 -18.42 -14.35
C THR A 160 -2.32 -17.42 -13.46
N TYR A 161 -1.60 -16.50 -12.81
CA TYR A 161 -2.18 -15.43 -11.99
C TYR A 161 -3.07 -14.48 -12.81
N PHE A 162 -2.65 -14.10 -14.02
CA PHE A 162 -3.42 -13.21 -14.88
C PHE A 162 -4.61 -13.89 -15.59
N THR A 163 -4.54 -15.21 -15.81
CA THR A 163 -5.62 -15.97 -16.45
C THR A 163 -6.75 -16.34 -15.48
N HIS A 164 -6.49 -16.47 -14.18
CA HIS A 164 -7.51 -16.77 -13.16
C HIS A 164 -8.18 -15.51 -12.55
N CYS A 165 -7.78 -14.32 -12.98
CA CYS A 165 -8.45 -13.05 -12.67
C CYS A 165 -9.06 -12.44 -13.96
N PRO A 166 -10.32 -12.76 -14.31
CA PRO A 166 -10.89 -12.40 -15.62
C PRO A 166 -11.19 -10.90 -15.82
N ASP A 167 -10.84 -10.01 -14.88
CA ASP A 167 -11.21 -8.59 -14.93
C ASP A 167 -10.03 -7.59 -14.98
N VAL A 168 -8.78 -8.07 -15.06
CA VAL A 168 -7.59 -7.19 -15.06
C VAL A 168 -7.07 -6.89 -16.48
N THR A 169 -7.46 -7.66 -17.48
CA THR A 169 -6.99 -7.50 -18.87
C THR A 169 -7.67 -6.37 -19.64
N LYS A 170 -8.73 -5.75 -19.11
CA LYS A 170 -9.44 -4.66 -19.81
C LYS A 170 -8.90 -3.24 -19.53
N LYS A 171 -7.88 -3.05 -18.69
CA LYS A 171 -7.43 -1.70 -18.30
C LYS A 171 -5.94 -1.37 -18.47
N PHE A 172 -5.11 -2.30 -18.95
CA PHE A 172 -3.71 -1.99 -19.23
C PHE A 172 -3.28 -2.58 -20.57
N PRO A 173 -3.34 -1.81 -21.67
CA PRO A 173 -2.59 -2.17 -22.87
C PRO A 173 -1.10 -1.95 -22.54
N PHE A 174 -0.34 -3.03 -22.47
CA PHE A 174 1.11 -2.94 -22.58
C PHE A 174 1.42 -2.49 -24.03
N PRO A 175 2.19 -1.41 -24.24
CA PRO A 175 2.60 -1.03 -25.57
C PRO A 175 3.52 -2.10 -26.16
N VAL A 176 3.21 -2.52 -27.38
CA VAL A 176 4.04 -3.35 -28.26
C VAL A 176 5.26 -2.54 -28.71
#